data_AF-A0A7Y0HCR9-F1
#
_entry.id   AF-A0A7Y0HCR9-F1
#
_cell.length_a   1.000
_cell.length_b   1.000
_cell.length_c   1.000
_cell.angle_alpha   90.00
_cell.angle_beta   90.00
_cell.angle_gamma   90.00
#
_symmetry.space_group_name_H-M   'P 1'
#
loop_
_entity.id
_entity.type
_entity.pdbx_description
1 polymer ?
#
loop_
_entity_poly.entity_id
_entity_poly.type
_entity_poly.pdbx_seq_one_letter_code
_entity_poly.pdbx_strand_id
1 'polypeptide(L)'
;MTIAPIAGSSIAIQIHVAAAVLAVCLAPLIIARRRRDRMHKAMGYVWVSAMTLTALSSFWVREIRLIGDFSPIHLLSITTLAALIWAIAAIRAGNVRRHQGIMRGLAFWSLGVAGAFTLLPGRRMNAVLFGDFPELGYVAIAILVCGLAVLSIRTRQRSYQ
;
A
#
# COMPACT_ATOMS: atom_id res chain seq x y z
N MET A 1 -13.93 16.17 -9.52
CA MET A 1 -12.76 15.27 -9.51
C MET A 1 -12.03 15.42 -10.84
N THR A 2 -10.72 15.70 -10.84
CA THR A 2 -9.89 15.83 -12.05
C THR A 2 -8.57 15.10 -11.84
N ILE A 3 -8.01 14.50 -12.90
CA ILE A 3 -6.70 13.83 -12.87
C ILE A 3 -5.53 14.81 -13.09
N ALA A 4 -5.81 16.10 -13.34
CA ALA A 4 -4.80 17.12 -13.60
C ALA A 4 -3.66 17.18 -12.54
N PRO A 5 -3.92 17.03 -11.22
CA PRO A 5 -2.86 17.02 -10.22
C PRO A 5 -1.82 15.91 -10.40
N ILE A 6 -2.18 14.81 -11.07
CA ILE A 6 -1.27 13.70 -11.37
C ILE A 6 -0.67 13.87 -12.77
N ALA A 7 -1.47 14.24 -13.77
CA ALA A 7 -1.01 14.40 -15.14
C ALA A 7 0.08 15.48 -15.30
N GLY A 8 0.00 16.58 -14.52
CA GLY A 8 1.01 17.63 -14.50
C GLY A 8 2.21 17.36 -13.58
N SER A 9 2.29 16.18 -12.96
CA SER A 9 3.35 15.83 -12.01
C SER A 9 4.54 15.14 -12.69
N SER A 10 5.66 14.99 -11.97
CA SER A 10 6.83 14.29 -12.50
C SER A 10 6.53 12.84 -12.85
N ILE A 11 7.28 12.28 -13.80
CA ILE A 11 7.12 10.88 -14.23
C ILE A 11 7.21 9.89 -13.06
N ALA A 12 8.04 10.19 -12.05
CA ALA A 12 8.17 9.35 -10.86
C ALA A 12 6.86 9.28 -10.06
N ILE A 13 6.13 10.39 -9.93
CA ILE A 13 4.82 10.42 -9.25
C ILE A 13 3.78 9.66 -10.05
N GLN A 14 3.77 9.82 -11.38
CA GLN A 14 2.83 9.10 -12.24
C GLN A 14 3.04 7.57 -12.15
N ILE A 15 4.30 7.13 -12.23
CA ILE A 15 4.67 5.71 -12.05
C ILE A 15 4.27 5.23 -10.64
N HIS A 16 4.57 6.01 -9.61
CA HIS A 16 4.22 5.69 -8.24
C HIS A 16 2.72 5.44 -8.07
N VAL A 17 1.89 6.38 -8.55
CA VAL A 17 0.43 6.29 -8.43
C VAL A 17 -0.12 5.12 -9.23
N ALA A 18 0.34 4.92 -10.48
CA ALA A 18 -0.11 3.80 -11.29
C ALA A 18 0.21 2.43 -10.65
N ALA A 19 1.45 2.28 -10.13
CA ALA A 19 1.87 1.07 -9.45
C ALA A 19 1.11 0.86 -8.13
N ALA A 20 0.88 1.93 -7.35
CA ALA A 20 0.14 1.87 -6.09
C ALA A 20 -1.32 1.46 -6.31
N VAL A 21 -1.99 2.04 -7.30
CA VAL A 21 -3.37 1.68 -7.66
C VAL A 21 -3.46 0.21 -8.07
N LEU A 22 -2.53 -0.27 -8.90
CA LEU A 22 -2.47 -1.69 -9.28
C LEU A 22 -2.30 -2.59 -8.05
N ALA A 23 -1.40 -2.22 -7.12
CA ALA A 23 -1.18 -2.97 -5.89
C ALA A 23 -2.43 -3.02 -4.99
N VAL A 24 -3.13 -1.89 -4.84
CA VAL A 24 -4.37 -1.79 -4.06
C VAL A 24 -5.47 -2.66 -4.67
N CYS A 25 -5.64 -2.64 -5.99
CA CYS A 25 -6.66 -3.43 -6.68
C CYS A 25 -6.38 -4.94 -6.62
N LEU A 26 -5.12 -5.35 -6.76
CA LEU A 26 -4.75 -6.77 -6.76
C LEU A 26 -4.75 -7.40 -5.36
N ALA A 27 -4.44 -6.64 -4.31
CA ALA A 27 -4.37 -7.13 -2.93
C ALA A 27 -5.61 -7.95 -2.48
N PRO A 28 -6.86 -7.43 -2.57
CA PRO A 28 -8.04 -8.18 -2.15
C PRO A 28 -8.26 -9.43 -2.99
N LEU A 29 -7.99 -9.38 -4.30
CA LEU A 29 -8.14 -10.52 -5.20
C LEU A 29 -7.18 -11.67 -4.83
N ILE A 30 -5.94 -11.33 -4.46
CA ILE A 30 -4.92 -12.31 -4.03
C ILE A 30 -5.25 -12.88 -2.64
N ILE A 31 -5.70 -12.03 -1.71
CA ILE A 31 -5.98 -12.43 -0.33
C ILE A 31 -7.23 -13.29 -0.24
N ALA A 32 -8.30 -12.91 -0.94
CA ALA A 32 -9.58 -13.64 -0.93
C ALA A 32 -9.51 -14.98 -1.67
N ARG A 33 -8.49 -15.18 -2.51
CA ARG A 33 -8.32 -16.42 -3.28
C ARG A 33 -8.08 -17.62 -2.34
N ARG A 34 -9.00 -18.59 -2.40
CA ARG A 34 -8.93 -19.85 -1.62
C ARG A 34 -7.79 -20.77 -2.09
N ARG A 35 -7.57 -20.87 -3.40
CA ARG A 35 -6.54 -21.74 -4.00
C ARG A 35 -5.22 -21.00 -4.17
N ARG A 36 -4.12 -21.61 -3.71
CA ARG A 36 -2.73 -21.12 -3.86
C ARG A 36 -2.09 -21.73 -5.11
N ASP A 37 -2.74 -21.52 -6.24
CA ASP A 37 -2.45 -22.14 -7.54
C ASP A 37 -1.50 -21.29 -8.41
N ARG A 38 -1.34 -21.66 -9.69
CA ARG A 38 -0.53 -20.90 -10.66
C ARG A 38 -1.00 -19.45 -10.80
N MET A 39 -2.31 -19.23 -10.74
CA MET A 39 -2.88 -17.88 -10.78
C MET A 39 -2.51 -17.07 -9.53
N HIS A 40 -2.55 -17.67 -8.35
CA HIS A 40 -2.05 -17.03 -7.12
C HIS A 40 -0.59 -16.59 -7.27
N LYS A 41 0.27 -17.44 -7.85
CA LYS A 41 1.68 -17.09 -8.10
C LYS A 41 1.82 -15.95 -9.09
N ALA A 42 1.13 -16.01 -10.24
CA ALA A 42 1.19 -14.98 -11.26
C ALA A 42 0.76 -13.60 -10.72
N MET A 43 -0.42 -13.54 -10.09
CA MET A 43 -0.90 -12.32 -9.45
C MET A 43 0.03 -11.84 -8.33
N GLY A 44 0.58 -12.79 -7.55
CA GLY A 44 1.56 -12.50 -6.51
C GLY A 44 2.81 -11.82 -7.05
N TYR A 45 3.37 -12.29 -8.17
CA TYR A 45 4.51 -11.66 -8.82
C TYR A 45 4.17 -10.25 -9.33
N VAL A 46 3.02 -10.09 -10.00
CA VAL A 46 2.57 -8.76 -10.45
C VAL A 46 2.43 -7.80 -9.27
N TRP A 47 1.83 -8.24 -8.17
CA TRP A 47 1.65 -7.42 -6.98
C TRP A 47 2.98 -7.08 -6.29
N VAL A 48 3.91 -8.02 -6.18
CA VAL A 48 5.26 -7.77 -5.63
C VAL A 48 6.01 -6.75 -6.50
N SER A 49 5.96 -6.87 -7.81
CA SER A 49 6.56 -5.90 -8.74
C SER A 49 5.92 -4.52 -8.59
N ALA A 50 4.59 -4.44 -8.51
CA ALA A 50 3.87 -3.19 -8.29
C ALA A 50 4.25 -2.53 -6.95
N MET A 51 4.32 -3.30 -5.86
CA MET A 51 4.75 -2.81 -4.55
C MET A 51 6.21 -2.33 -4.57
N THR A 52 7.08 -3.05 -5.28
CA THR A 52 8.50 -2.66 -5.44
C THR A 52 8.62 -1.34 -6.21
N LEU A 53 7.93 -1.21 -7.34
CA LEU A 53 7.90 0.03 -8.12
C LEU A 53 7.34 1.20 -7.31
N THR A 54 6.26 0.96 -6.56
CA THR A 54 5.67 1.95 -5.65
C THR A 54 6.69 2.42 -4.61
N ALA A 55 7.36 1.50 -3.93
CA ALA A 55 8.33 1.84 -2.89
C ALA A 55 9.59 2.51 -3.44
N LEU A 56 10.10 2.11 -4.60
CA LEU A 56 11.29 2.72 -5.21
C LEU A 56 10.99 4.13 -5.75
N SER A 57 9.86 4.30 -6.46
CA SER A 57 9.47 5.61 -6.98
C SER A 57 9.15 6.63 -5.89
N SER A 58 8.72 6.17 -4.69
CA SER A 58 8.41 7.08 -3.58
C SER A 58 9.61 7.90 -3.10
N PHE A 59 10.84 7.45 -3.34
CA PHE A 59 12.05 8.21 -2.96
C PHE A 59 12.19 9.55 -3.70
N TRP A 60 11.45 9.72 -4.80
CA TRP A 60 11.34 10.99 -5.51
C TRP A 60 10.07 11.78 -5.14
N VAL A 61 9.22 11.25 -4.25
CA VAL A 61 7.98 11.90 -3.78
C VAL A 61 8.27 12.69 -2.49
N ARG A 62 8.75 13.93 -2.65
CA ARG A 62 9.19 14.81 -1.54
C ARG A 62 8.17 15.89 -1.18
N GLU A 63 6.95 15.47 -0.87
CA GLU A 63 5.89 16.42 -0.50
C GLU A 63 5.73 16.62 1.03
N ILE A 64 6.01 15.60 1.85
CA ILE A 64 5.94 15.72 3.32
C ILE A 64 7.38 15.87 3.84
N ARG A 65 7.89 17.10 3.89
CA ARG A 65 9.28 17.40 4.28
C ARG A 65 9.41 17.64 5.79
N LEU A 66 9.22 16.58 6.58
CA LEU A 66 9.23 16.68 8.06
C LEU A 66 10.64 16.79 8.65
N ILE A 67 11.64 16.11 8.08
CA ILE A 67 13.05 16.20 8.50
C ILE A 67 13.91 16.39 7.25
N GLY A 68 14.27 17.64 6.93
CA GLY A 68 14.98 17.96 5.68
C GLY A 68 14.22 17.45 4.45
N ASP A 69 14.91 16.72 3.57
CA ASP A 69 14.28 16.08 2.40
C ASP A 69 13.56 14.76 2.72
N PHE A 70 13.65 14.26 3.95
CA PHE A 70 13.12 12.95 4.35
C PHE A 70 11.68 13.06 4.86
N SER A 71 10.77 12.43 4.12
CA SER A 71 9.38 12.13 4.50
C SER A 71 9.27 10.81 5.27
N PRO A 72 8.32 10.65 6.22
CA PRO A 72 7.95 9.36 6.81
C PRO A 72 7.64 8.27 5.78
N ILE A 73 7.21 8.65 4.58
CA ILE A 73 6.94 7.74 3.46
C ILE A 73 8.22 6.98 3.03
N HIS A 74 9.42 7.57 3.17
CA HIS A 74 10.67 6.86 2.84
C HIS A 74 10.95 5.70 3.78
N LEU A 75 10.69 5.89 5.08
CA LEU A 75 10.82 4.80 6.06
C LEU A 75 9.82 3.68 5.74
N LEU A 76 8.59 4.03 5.36
CA LEU A 76 7.59 3.07 4.91
C LEU A 76 8.05 2.30 3.66
N SER A 77 8.74 2.96 2.74
CA SER A 77 9.27 2.32 1.54
C SER A 77 10.45 1.38 1.81
N ILE A 78 11.40 1.78 2.66
CA ILE A 78 12.50 0.92 3.08
C ILE A 78 11.96 -0.34 3.76
N THR A 79 11.04 -0.17 4.72
CA THR A 79 10.43 -1.29 5.43
C THR A 79 9.60 -2.18 4.51
N THR A 80 8.90 -1.59 3.52
CA THR A 80 8.16 -2.35 2.50
C THR A 80 9.09 -3.20 1.64
N LEU A 81 10.21 -2.64 1.15
CA LEU A 81 11.18 -3.38 0.33
C LEU A 81 11.83 -4.53 1.13
N ALA A 82 12.25 -4.27 2.37
CA ALA A 82 12.80 -5.31 3.25
C ALA A 82 11.78 -6.43 3.51
N ALA A 83 10.52 -6.08 3.79
CA ALA A 83 9.45 -7.03 4.00
C ALA A 83 9.16 -7.88 2.75
N LEU A 84 9.20 -7.31 1.54
CA LEU A 84 9.05 -8.09 0.30
C LEU A 84 10.16 -9.14 0.15
N ILE A 85 11.41 -8.76 0.41
CA ILE A 85 12.56 -9.69 0.38
C ILE A 85 12.34 -10.82 1.39
N TRP A 86 11.95 -10.49 2.63
CA TRP A 86 11.69 -11.50 3.66
C TRP A 86 10.47 -12.38 3.36
N ALA A 87 9.42 -11.84 2.73
CA ALA A 87 8.26 -12.61 2.32
C ALA A 87 8.61 -13.65 1.25
N ILE A 88 9.47 -13.28 0.30
CA ILE A 88 9.96 -14.19 -0.75
C ILE A 88 10.94 -15.21 -0.17
N ALA A 89 11.86 -14.78 0.69
CA ALA A 89 12.78 -15.70 1.37
C ALA A 89 12.01 -16.75 2.19
N ALA A 90 10.97 -16.34 2.91
CA ALA A 90 10.12 -17.24 3.68
C ALA A 90 9.41 -18.29 2.82
N ILE A 91 8.84 -17.90 1.66
CA ILE A 91 8.16 -18.89 0.80
C ILE A 91 9.15 -19.85 0.12
N ARG A 92 10.35 -19.38 -0.21
CA ARG A 92 11.43 -20.22 -0.78
C ARG A 92 11.96 -21.23 0.23
N ALA A 93 11.97 -20.87 1.52
CA ALA A 93 12.30 -21.78 2.61
C ALA A 93 11.13 -22.70 3.03
N GLY A 94 10.00 -22.71 2.30
CA GLY A 94 8.82 -23.50 2.64
C GLY A 94 8.02 -22.96 3.83
N ASN A 95 8.39 -21.81 4.41
CA ASN A 95 7.69 -21.21 5.55
C ASN A 95 6.47 -20.38 5.09
N VAL A 96 5.41 -21.11 4.75
CA VAL A 96 4.15 -20.53 4.25
C VAL A 96 3.50 -19.60 5.27
N ARG A 97 3.53 -19.94 6.57
CA ARG A 97 2.92 -19.12 7.63
C ARG A 97 3.58 -17.73 7.71
N ARG A 98 4.91 -17.67 7.68
CA ARG A 98 5.67 -16.41 7.69
C ARG A 98 5.43 -15.60 6.42
N HIS A 99 5.46 -16.25 5.24
CA HIS A 99 5.14 -15.59 3.98
C HIS A 99 3.75 -14.92 4.03
N GLN A 100 2.72 -15.67 4.44
CA GLN A 100 1.35 -15.14 4.51
C GLN A 100 1.22 -14.00 5.52
N GLY A 101 1.88 -14.10 6.68
CA GLY A 101 1.87 -13.04 7.69
C GLY A 101 2.45 -11.73 7.14
N ILE A 102 3.62 -11.80 6.49
CA ILE A 102 4.27 -10.62 5.92
C ILE A 102 3.46 -10.04 4.76
N MET A 103 2.97 -10.88 3.83
CA MET A 103 2.18 -10.42 2.68
C MET A 103 0.87 -9.74 3.11
N ARG A 104 0.17 -10.27 4.12
CA ARG A 104 -1.01 -9.62 4.71
C ARG A 104 -0.65 -8.32 5.41
N GLY A 105 0.48 -8.29 6.13
CA GLY A 105 0.98 -7.08 6.77
C GLY A 105 1.22 -5.95 5.77
N LEU A 106 1.92 -6.25 4.68
CA LEU A 106 2.13 -5.30 3.58
C LEU A 106 0.80 -4.83 2.94
N ALA A 107 -0.12 -5.77 2.69
CA ALA A 107 -1.38 -5.45 2.02
C ALA A 107 -2.35 -4.62 2.88
N PHE A 108 -2.39 -4.82 4.20
CA PHE A 108 -3.29 -4.07 5.07
C PHE A 108 -2.62 -2.85 5.69
N TRP A 109 -1.42 -3.01 6.24
CA TRP A 109 -0.75 -1.94 6.97
C TRP A 109 0.09 -1.05 6.06
N SER A 110 0.95 -1.59 5.19
CA SER A 110 1.75 -0.70 4.33
C SER A 110 0.89 0.07 3.34
N LEU A 111 -0.02 -0.59 2.62
CA LEU A 111 -0.97 0.09 1.73
C LEU A 111 -1.94 0.98 2.50
N GLY A 112 -2.41 0.56 3.69
CA GLY A 112 -3.30 1.35 4.52
C GLY A 112 -2.68 2.65 5.03
N VAL A 113 -1.47 2.57 5.58
CA VAL A 113 -0.72 3.74 6.06
C VAL A 113 -0.35 4.66 4.90
N ALA A 114 0.10 4.11 3.77
CA ALA A 114 0.36 4.91 2.57
C ALA A 114 -0.91 5.62 2.08
N GLY A 115 -2.04 4.90 2.02
CA GLY A 115 -3.34 5.46 1.68
C GLY A 115 -3.76 6.58 2.62
N ALA A 116 -3.56 6.42 3.93
CA ALA A 116 -3.86 7.47 4.89
C ALA A 116 -3.05 8.75 4.62
N PHE A 117 -1.75 8.62 4.33
CA PHE A 117 -0.90 9.78 4.00
C PHE A 117 -1.27 10.45 2.67
N THR A 118 -1.79 9.71 1.69
CA THR A 118 -2.17 10.29 0.40
C THR A 118 -3.54 10.97 0.43
N LEU A 119 -4.40 10.59 1.38
CA LEU A 119 -5.75 11.13 1.55
C LEU A 119 -5.82 12.37 2.46
N LEU A 120 -4.73 12.78 3.13
CA LEU A 120 -4.71 14.01 3.92
C LEU A 120 -5.05 15.24 3.04
N PRO A 121 -5.74 16.26 3.57
CA PRO A 121 -5.92 17.53 2.86
C PRO A 121 -4.59 18.14 2.40
N GLY A 122 -4.59 18.78 1.23
CA GLY A 122 -3.39 19.35 0.62
C GLY A 122 -2.49 18.35 -0.11
N ARG A 123 -2.85 17.06 -0.13
CA ARG A 123 -2.14 16.02 -0.90
C ARG A 123 -2.75 15.91 -2.31
N ARG A 124 -1.93 15.55 -3.31
CA ARG A 124 -2.41 15.43 -4.70
C ARG A 124 -3.57 14.43 -4.85
N MET A 125 -3.49 13.28 -4.19
CA MET A 125 -4.54 12.27 -4.31
C MET A 125 -5.86 12.69 -3.64
N ASN A 126 -5.77 13.42 -2.53
CA ASN A 126 -6.92 14.09 -1.92
C ASN A 126 -7.57 15.08 -2.90
N ALA A 127 -6.78 15.94 -3.58
CA ALA A 127 -7.31 16.87 -4.57
C ALA A 127 -8.01 16.18 -5.76
N VAL A 128 -7.48 15.06 -6.24
CA VAL A 128 -8.12 14.27 -7.30
C VAL A 128 -9.45 13.68 -6.83
N LEU A 129 -9.48 13.14 -5.60
CA LEU A 129 -10.62 12.39 -5.08
C LEU A 129 -11.73 13.27 -4.53
N PHE A 130 -11.38 14.37 -3.86
CA PHE A 130 -12.33 15.18 -3.11
C PHE A 130 -12.47 16.61 -3.64
N GLY A 131 -11.57 17.07 -4.52
CA GLY A 131 -11.68 18.37 -5.18
C GLY A 131 -11.90 19.52 -4.20
N ASP A 132 -13.05 20.18 -4.31
CA ASP A 132 -13.45 21.34 -3.49
C ASP A 132 -13.77 20.98 -2.03
N PHE A 133 -13.82 19.69 -1.68
CA PHE A 133 -14.14 19.20 -0.34
C PHE A 133 -12.97 18.42 0.30
N PRO A 134 -11.77 19.01 0.45
CA PRO A 134 -10.57 18.29 0.91
C PRO A 134 -10.72 17.66 2.29
N GLU A 135 -11.57 18.22 3.15
CA GLU A 135 -11.89 17.72 4.50
C GLU A 135 -12.48 16.30 4.51
N LEU A 136 -13.12 15.87 3.41
CA LEU A 136 -13.59 14.49 3.25
C LEU A 136 -12.45 13.46 3.30
N GLY A 137 -11.21 13.91 3.07
CA GLY A 137 -10.01 13.12 3.30
C GLY A 137 -9.90 12.57 4.72
N TYR A 138 -10.22 13.37 5.74
CA TYR A 138 -10.19 12.90 7.13
C TYR A 138 -11.24 11.81 7.40
N VAL A 139 -12.43 11.95 6.83
CA VAL A 139 -13.50 10.93 6.93
C VAL A 139 -13.06 9.63 6.25
N ALA A 140 -12.48 9.71 5.06
CA ALA A 140 -11.96 8.54 4.36
C ALA A 140 -10.83 7.84 5.14
N ILE A 141 -9.93 8.61 5.76
CA ILE A 141 -8.88 8.08 6.64
C ILE A 141 -9.50 7.39 7.86
N ALA A 142 -10.49 7.99 8.50
CA ALA A 142 -11.16 7.40 9.66
C ALA A 142 -11.82 6.06 9.30
N ILE A 143 -12.53 5.99 8.18
CA ILE A 143 -13.13 4.75 7.67
C ILE A 143 -12.06 3.68 7.41
N LEU A 144 -10.96 4.06 6.75
CA LEU A 144 -9.84 3.16 6.48
C LEU A 144 -9.24 2.60 7.77
N VAL A 145 -8.94 3.47 8.75
CA VAL A 145 -8.36 3.07 10.05
C VAL A 145 -9.32 2.16 10.82
N CYS A 146 -10.61 2.50 10.88
CA CYS A 146 -11.62 1.66 11.50
C CYS A 146 -11.70 0.28 10.82
N GLY A 147 -11.70 0.24 9.49
CA GLY A 147 -11.71 -1.00 8.71
C GLY A 147 -10.48 -1.88 9.01
N LEU A 148 -9.29 -1.29 9.03
CA LEU A 148 -8.04 -1.98 9.37
C LEU A 148 -8.05 -2.48 10.82
N ALA A 149 -8.54 -1.68 11.77
CA ALA A 149 -8.68 -2.08 13.16
C ALA A 149 -9.61 -3.32 13.29
N VAL A 150 -10.78 -3.29 12.65
CA VAL A 150 -11.70 -4.44 12.64
C VAL A 150 -11.06 -5.69 12.03
N LEU A 151 -10.36 -5.56 10.91
CA LEU A 151 -9.64 -6.67 10.28
C LEU A 151 -8.53 -7.23 11.19
N SER A 152 -7.81 -6.36 11.91
CA SER A 152 -6.75 -6.76 12.84
C SER A 152 -7.29 -7.55 14.04
N ILE A 153 -8.44 -7.14 14.59
CA ILE A 153 -9.08 -7.84 15.71
C ILE A 153 -9.58 -9.22 15.26
N ARG A 154 -10.26 -9.28 14.10
CA ARG A 154 -10.78 -10.54 13.55
C ARG A 154 -9.69 -11.56 13.23
N THR A 155 -8.54 -11.10 12.76
CA THR A 155 -7.39 -11.98 12.44
C THR A 155 -6.68 -12.48 13.70
N ARG A 156 -6.64 -11.70 14.77
CA ARG A 156 -6.13 -12.14 16.09
C ARG A 156 -7.03 -13.21 16.72
N GLN A 157 -8.34 -13.01 16.72
CA GLN A 157 -9.30 -13.95 17.33
C GLN A 157 -9.25 -15.34 16.69
N ARG A 158 -9.06 -15.42 15.36
CA ARG A 158 -8.88 -16.70 14.65
C ARG A 158 -7.59 -17.45 14.95
N SER A 159 -6.63 -16.84 15.64
CA SER A 159 -5.36 -17.49 16.00
C SER A 159 -5.38 -18.15 17.38
N TYR A 160 -6.45 -17.93 18.16
CA TYR A 160 -6.67 -18.50 19.50
C TYR A 160 -7.69 -19.65 19.52
N GLN A 161 -8.30 -19.96 18.38
CA GLN A 161 -9.14 -21.14 18.14
C GLN A 161 -8.35 -22.15 17.32
#